data_AF-A0A8J6U6B7-F1
#
_entry.id   AF-A0A8J6U6B7-F1
#
_cell.length_a   1.000
_cell.length_b   1.000
_cell.length_c   1.000
_cell.angle_alpha   90.00
_cell.angle_beta   90.00
_cell.angle_gamma   90.00
#
_symmetry.space_group_name_H-M   'P 1'
#
loop_
_entity.id
_entity.type
_entity.pdbx_description
1 polymer ?
#
loop_
_entity_poly.entity_id
_entity_poly.type
_entity_poly.pdbx_seq_one_letter_code
_entity_poly.pdbx_strand_id
1 'polypeptide(L)' 'MSVAVAKGDGIVWARGFGYANLATSAPATPATSFLWFSMTKIVTATAVVRLVEGGKLDLDA' A
#
# COMPACT_ATOMS: atom_id res chain seq x y z
N MET A 1 -5.62 -13.72 -1.17
CA MET A 1 -6.01 -12.31 -1.47
C MET A 1 -6.31 -11.59 -0.15
N SER A 2 -6.06 -10.29 -0.06
CA SER A 2 -6.49 -9.44 1.06
C SER A 2 -7.13 -8.17 0.52
N VAL A 3 -8.18 -7.68 1.18
CA VAL A 3 -8.94 -6.49 0.77
C VAL A 3 -9.27 -5.64 2.00
N ALA A 4 -9.19 -4.32 1.87
CA ALA A 4 -9.66 -3.35 2.85
C ALA A 4 -10.52 -2.28 2.17
N VAL A 5 -11.51 -1.76 2.89
CA VAL A 5 -12.39 -0.66 2.47
C VAL A 5 -12.26 0.45 3.51
N ALA A 6 -11.93 1.66 3.06
CA ALA A 6 -11.85 2.85 3.89
C ALA A 6 -12.98 3.82 3.56
N LYS A 7 -13.48 4.53 4.58
CA LYS A 7 -14.48 5.59 4.46
C LYS A 7 -14.15 6.70 5.45
N GLY A 8 -13.98 7.92 4.95
CA GLY A 8 -13.50 9.04 5.77
C GLY A 8 -12.08 8.76 6.28
N ASP A 9 -11.88 8.91 7.59
CA ASP A 9 -10.55 8.87 8.20
C ASP A 9 -10.08 7.45 8.59
N GLY A 10 -10.82 6.40 8.20
CA GLY A 10 -10.52 5.06 8.69
C GLY A 10 -10.96 3.91 7.77
N ILE A 11 -10.40 2.74 8.07
CA ILE A 11 -10.79 1.46 7.49
C ILE A 11 -12.08 1.01 8.18
N VAL A 12 -13.14 0.79 7.41
CA VAL A 12 -14.44 0.31 7.91
C VAL A 12 -14.60 -1.20 7.78
N TRP A 13 -13.75 -1.84 6.96
CA TRP A 13 -13.75 -3.28 6.77
C TRP A 13 -12.42 -3.77 6.19
N ALA A 14 -11.93 -4.92 6.64
CA ALA A 14 -10.79 -5.61 6.04
C ALA A 14 -10.91 -7.13 6.22
N ARG A 15 -10.51 -7.90 5.20
CA ARG A 15 -10.55 -9.36 5.23
C ARG A 15 -9.54 -10.00 4.29
N GLY A 16 -8.98 -11.12 4.73
CA GLY A 16 -8.20 -12.05 3.90
C GLY A 16 -9.06 -13.20 3.36
N PHE A 17 -8.74 -13.67 2.16
CA PHE A 17 -9.44 -14.75 1.45
C PHE A 17 -8.41 -15.75 0.90
N GLY A 18 -8.66 -17.04 1.14
CA GLY A 18 -7.79 -18.13 0.72
C GLY A 18 -6.49 -18.19 1.51
N TYR A 19 -5.43 -18.68 0.86
CA TYR A 19 -4.12 -18.91 1.48
C TYR A 19 -3.08 -17.88 1.02
N ALA A 20 -2.21 -17.47 1.94
CA ALA A 20 -0.99 -16.71 1.65
C ALA A 20 0.14 -17.63 1.14
N ASN A 21 0.15 -18.88 1.61
CA ASN A 21 1.11 -19.90 1.19
C ASN A 21 0.38 -21.24 1.08
N LEU A 22 0.40 -21.83 -0.12
CA LEU A 22 -0.28 -23.09 -0.41
C LEU A 22 0.45 -24.31 0.19
N ALA A 23 1.78 -24.27 0.26
CA ALA A 23 2.58 -25.38 0.80
C ALA A 23 2.37 -25.57 2.31
N THR A 24 2.23 -24.46 3.05
CA THR A 24 1.98 -24.49 4.49
C THR A 24 0.51 -24.36 4.86
N SER A 25 -0.37 -24.18 3.87
CA SER A 25 -1.78 -23.82 4.08
C SER A 25 -1.96 -22.60 5.02
N ALA A 26 -1.00 -21.67 5.01
CA ALA A 26 -1.11 -20.47 5.82
C ALA A 26 -2.21 -19.56 5.25
N PRO A 27 -3.20 -19.14 6.05
CA PRO A 27 -4.30 -18.32 5.55
C PRO A 27 -3.81 -16.92 5.16
N ALA A 28 -4.44 -16.33 4.14
CA ALA A 28 -4.29 -14.91 3.88
C ALA A 28 -5.06 -14.13 4.94
N THR A 29 -4.45 -13.06 5.45
CA THR A 29 -5.04 -12.16 6.46
C THR A 29 -4.96 -10.72 5.98
N PRO A 30 -5.68 -9.78 6.62
CA PRO A 30 -5.47 -8.34 6.38
C PRO A 30 -4.02 -7.88 6.48
N ALA A 31 -3.20 -8.56 7.30
CA ALA A 31 -1.80 -8.23 7.53
C ALA A 31 -0.82 -8.96 6.60
N THR A 32 -1.28 -9.85 5.71
CA THR A 32 -0.39 -10.55 4.77
C THR A 32 0.27 -9.54 3.82
N SER A 33 1.60 -9.53 3.77
CA SER A 33 2.35 -8.71 2.82
C SER A 33 2.33 -9.33 1.42
N PHE A 34 2.17 -8.48 0.41
CA PHE A 34 2.23 -8.85 -1.01
C PHE A 34 3.28 -7.98 -1.71
N LEU A 35 3.79 -8.46 -2.84
CA LEU A 35 4.61 -7.61 -3.71
C LEU A 35 3.74 -6.47 -4.25
N TRP A 36 4.14 -5.23 -3.94
CA TRP A 36 3.34 -4.04 -4.25
C TRP A 36 3.50 -3.56 -5.70
N PHE A 37 4.56 -4.01 -6.40
CA PHE A 37 4.89 -3.70 -7.79
C PHE A 37 4.76 -2.19 -8.12
N SER A 38 4.09 -1.84 -9.23
CA SER A 38 4.00 -0.45 -9.70
C SER A 38 3.26 0.50 -8.77
N MET A 39 2.53 0.00 -7.76
CA MET A 39 1.90 0.88 -6.77
C MET A 39 2.93 1.64 -5.93
N THR A 40 4.17 1.14 -5.80
CA THR A 40 5.28 1.84 -5.16
C THR A 40 5.51 3.23 -5.77
N LYS A 41 5.19 3.45 -7.05
CA LYS A 41 5.32 4.75 -7.72
C LYS A 41 4.57 5.87 -7.01
N ILE A 42 3.40 5.58 -6.45
CA ILE A 42 2.61 6.59 -5.71
C ILE A 42 3.39 7.06 -4.49
N VAL A 43 4.00 6.14 -3.73
CA VAL A 43 4.84 6.48 -2.57
C VAL A 43 6.03 7.33 -2.99
N THR A 44 6.72 6.96 -4.08
CA THR A 44 7.83 7.76 -4.63
C THR A 44 7.37 9.15 -5.06
N ALA A 45 6.24 9.26 -5.77
CA ALA A 45 5.68 10.54 -6.19
C ALA A 45 5.27 11.41 -4.99
N THR A 46 4.67 10.82 -3.96
CA THR A 46 4.39 11.54 -2.70
C THR A 46 5.67 12.08 -2.08
N ALA A 47 6.72 11.26 -1.95
CA ALA A 47 7.99 11.70 -1.41
C ALA A 47 8.57 12.88 -2.21
N VAL A 48 8.53 12.82 -3.55
CA VAL A 48 8.94 13.91 -4.45
C VAL A 48 8.18 15.20 -4.15
N VAL A 49 6.84 15.17 -4.13
CA VAL A 49 6.03 16.39 -3.88
C VAL A 49 6.27 16.93 -2.46
N ARG A 50 6.48 16.07 -1.45
CA ARG A 50 6.85 16.52 -0.09
C ARG A 50 8.20 17.23 -0.05
N LEU A 51 9.15 16.83 -0.90
CA LEU A 51 10.46 17.49 -1.01
C LEU A 51 10.33 18.85 -1.72
N VAL A 52 9.50 18.95 -2.76
CA VAL A 52 9.18 20.21 -3.44
C VAL A 52 8.54 21.20 -2.47
N GLU A 53 7.50 20.78 -1.73
CA GLU A 53 6.87 21.63 -0.70
C GLU A 53 7.86 22.10 0.37
N GLY A 54 8.86 21.27 0.69
CA GLY A 54 9.91 21.61 1.64
C GLY A 54 11.05 22.47 1.07
N GLY A 55 10.97 22.89 -0.20
CA GLY A 55 12.03 23.65 -0.89
C GLY A 55 13.32 22.87 -1.11
N LYS A 56 13.27 21.53 -1.07
CA LYS A 56 14.44 20.64 -1.20
C LYS A 56 14.62 20.06 -2.61
N LEU A 57 13.63 20.25 -3.47
CA LEU A 57 13.62 19.78 -4.85
C LEU A 57 12.89 20.81 -5.71
N ASP A 58 13.43 21.13 -6.87
CA ASP A 58 12.73 21.89 -7.91
C ASP A 58 12.19 20.90 -8.94
N LEU A 59 10.90 21.03 -9.27
CA LEU A 59 10.22 20.12 -10.19
C LEU A 59 10.41 20.53 -11.65
N ASP A 60 10.74 21.80 -11.90
CA ASP A 60 10.81 22.40 -13.24
C ASP A 60 12.26 22.73 -13.67
N ALA A 61 13.25 22.32 -12.88
CA ALA A 61 14.68 22.57 -13.14
C ALA A 61 15.23 21.86 -14.39
#